data_AF-A0A7V2XAC9-F1
#
_entry.id   AF-A0A7V2XAC9-F1
#
_cell.length_a   1.000
_cell.length_b   1.000
_cell.length_c   1.000
_cell.angle_alpha   90.00
_cell.angle_beta   90.00
_cell.angle_gamma   90.00
#
_symmetry.space_group_name_H-M   'P 1'
#
loop_
_entity.id
_entity.type
_entity.pdbx_description
1 polymer ?
#
loop_
_entity_poly.entity_id
_entity_poly.type
_entity_poly.pdbx_seq_one_letter_code
_entity_poly.pdbx_strand_id
1 'polypeptide(L)'
;MLDAAFGRASIHTLMGLSPHGGLADVLAGRRSLSEVMVQTPSGLEIVPALPEPKAAPFTQGDTLLLLQELDRSATAFDFLLVDTGVKTEGFRRLSAMVKDFSRADWYKPFVGNLTSQVEVGIATRQMWDRRTEHGYGRAEPLNYEVVGGKAIDVVLGKKSGRYSIMLKAYELGMPLPSEEQATAMLNQIKKISEDNKRLVSEEEFKKIYAQVMGK
;
A
#
# COMPACT_ATOMS: atom_id res chain seq x y z
N MET A 1 -3.11 0.89 19.72
CA MET A 1 -3.58 1.02 18.32
C MET A 1 -5.08 1.31 18.35
N LEU A 2 -5.52 2.54 18.06
CA LEU A 2 -6.96 2.85 17.95
C LEU A 2 -7.54 2.10 16.74
N ASP A 3 -8.55 1.25 16.89
CA ASP A 3 -9.22 0.57 15.77
C ASP A 3 -10.44 1.38 15.37
N ALA A 4 -10.32 2.17 14.31
CA ALA A 4 -11.44 2.84 13.66
C ALA A 4 -11.73 2.11 12.34
N ALA A 5 -12.47 1.00 12.46
CA ALA A 5 -13.19 0.25 11.43
C ALA A 5 -12.58 0.23 10.01
N PHE A 6 -11.78 -0.79 9.71
CA PHE A 6 -11.58 -1.24 8.33
C PHE A 6 -12.57 -2.37 8.01
N GLY A 7 -13.57 -2.09 7.18
CA GLY A 7 -14.30 -3.08 6.40
C GLY A 7 -14.96 -4.23 7.19
N ARG A 8 -16.19 -4.02 7.66
CA ARG A 8 -17.17 -5.04 8.09
C ARG A 8 -16.81 -5.93 9.29
N ALA A 9 -15.56 -6.05 9.70
CA ALA A 9 -15.15 -6.76 10.90
C ALA A 9 -14.16 -5.89 11.68
N SER A 10 -14.61 -5.35 12.82
CA SER A 10 -13.72 -4.69 13.76
C SER A 10 -12.66 -5.67 14.28
N ILE A 11 -11.48 -5.18 14.64
CA ILE A 11 -10.37 -5.98 15.14
C ILE A 11 -10.81 -6.77 16.38
N HIS A 12 -11.68 -6.20 17.23
CA HIS A 12 -12.25 -6.92 18.36
C HIS A 12 -13.11 -8.12 17.94
N THR A 13 -13.90 -8.02 16.85
CA THR A 13 -14.66 -9.16 16.31
C THR A 13 -13.75 -10.22 15.72
N LEU A 14 -12.70 -9.83 14.99
CA LEU A 14 -11.69 -10.77 14.46
C LEU A 14 -10.94 -11.50 15.57
N MET A 15 -10.82 -10.88 16.74
CA MET A 15 -10.12 -11.44 17.90
C MET A 15 -11.06 -12.11 18.92
N GLY A 16 -12.37 -12.22 18.63
CA GLY A 16 -13.35 -12.84 19.53
C GLY A 16 -13.59 -12.07 20.84
N LEU A 17 -13.25 -10.79 20.87
CA LEU A 17 -13.39 -9.93 22.04
C LEU A 17 -14.81 -9.34 22.10
N SER A 18 -15.39 -9.32 23.30
CA SER A 18 -16.68 -8.68 23.59
C SER A 18 -16.45 -7.39 24.36
N PRO A 19 -16.25 -6.25 23.67
CA PRO A 19 -16.03 -4.98 24.34
C PRO A 19 -17.31 -4.50 25.06
N HIS A 20 -17.13 -3.82 26.19
CA HIS A 20 -18.23 -3.29 26.99
C HIS A 20 -18.69 -1.89 26.54
N GLY A 21 -18.06 -1.34 25.50
CA GLY A 21 -18.26 0.00 24.93
C GLY A 21 -17.21 0.30 23.85
N GLY A 22 -17.29 1.45 23.19
CA GLY A 22 -16.34 1.83 22.13
C GLY A 22 -16.22 3.34 21.94
N LEU A 23 -15.61 3.76 20.84
CA LEU A 23 -15.38 5.17 20.54
C LEU A 23 -16.68 6.00 20.55
N ALA A 24 -17.83 5.39 20.26
CA ALA A 24 -19.13 6.06 20.30
C ALA A 24 -19.56 6.49 21.71
N ASP A 25 -19.13 5.75 22.73
CA ASP A 25 -19.40 6.08 24.13
C ASP A 25 -18.49 7.20 24.61
N VAL A 26 -17.25 7.25 24.08
CA VAL A 26 -16.32 8.34 24.34
C VAL A 26 -16.82 9.63 23.70
N LEU A 27 -17.16 9.60 22.41
CA LEU A 27 -17.70 10.78 21.71
C LEU A 27 -18.99 11.31 22.33
N ALA A 28 -19.78 10.44 22.94
CA ALA A 28 -20.99 10.84 23.66
C ALA A 28 -20.73 11.28 25.12
N GLY A 29 -19.48 11.32 25.58
CA GLY A 29 -19.10 11.67 26.95
C GLY A 29 -19.56 10.66 28.02
N ARG A 30 -19.96 9.44 27.61
CA ARG A 30 -20.44 8.40 28.52
C ARG A 30 -19.30 7.61 29.18
N ARG A 31 -18.14 7.55 28.54
CA ARG A 31 -16.94 6.83 29.01
C ARG A 31 -15.68 7.56 28.58
N SER A 32 -14.60 7.33 29.28
CA SER A 32 -13.26 7.76 28.91
C SER A 32 -12.57 6.77 27.97
N LEU A 33 -11.53 7.23 27.28
CA LEU A 33 -10.76 6.38 26.36
C LEU A 33 -10.16 5.15 27.06
N SER A 34 -9.65 5.32 28.28
CA SER A 34 -9.11 4.23 29.11
C SER A 34 -10.14 3.16 29.49
N GLU A 35 -11.41 3.52 29.60
CA GLU A 35 -12.49 2.58 29.99
C GLU A 35 -13.00 1.75 28.82
N VAL A 36 -12.75 2.20 27.58
CA VAL A 36 -13.14 1.46 26.37
C VAL A 36 -11.97 0.71 25.73
N MET A 37 -10.73 0.96 26.18
CA MET A 37 -9.56 0.21 25.73
C MET A 37 -9.64 -1.26 26.14
N VAL A 38 -9.30 -2.14 25.21
CA VAL A 38 -9.29 -3.59 25.40
C VAL A 38 -7.88 -4.11 25.12
N GLN A 39 -7.36 -4.89 26.06
CA GLN A 39 -6.11 -5.63 25.89
C GLN A 39 -6.37 -6.89 25.07
N THR A 40 -5.58 -7.07 24.02
CA THR A 40 -5.62 -8.27 23.18
C THR A 40 -4.68 -9.36 23.75
N PRO A 41 -4.89 -10.64 23.43
CA PRO A 41 -4.01 -11.73 23.86
C PRO A 41 -2.54 -11.57 23.44
N SER A 42 -2.28 -10.79 22.39
CA SER A 42 -0.93 -10.46 21.91
C SER A 42 -0.30 -9.25 22.62
N GLY A 43 -0.94 -8.69 23.66
CA GLY A 43 -0.45 -7.53 24.40
C GLY A 43 -0.65 -6.18 23.69
N LEU A 44 -1.43 -6.15 22.61
CA LEU A 44 -1.81 -4.91 21.93
C LEU A 44 -3.05 -4.30 22.60
N GLU A 45 -3.02 -3.01 22.89
CA GLU A 45 -4.21 -2.28 23.32
C GLU A 45 -4.97 -1.72 22.12
N ILE A 46 -6.27 -2.03 22.07
CA ILE A 46 -7.19 -1.54 21.03
C ILE A 46 -8.32 -0.73 21.63
N VAL A 47 -8.77 0.31 20.92
CA VAL A 47 -10.05 0.98 21.21
C VAL A 47 -11.06 0.52 20.17
N PRO A 48 -12.19 -0.07 20.56
CA PRO A 48 -13.24 -0.50 19.65
C PRO A 48 -13.82 0.67 18.84
N ALA A 49 -14.00 0.45 17.55
CA ALA A 49 -14.53 1.42 16.60
C ALA A 49 -15.97 1.89 16.90
N LEU A 50 -16.42 2.92 16.18
CA LEU A 50 -17.83 3.30 16.12
C LEU A 50 -18.65 2.13 15.51
N PRO A 51 -19.80 1.75 16.09
CA PRO A 51 -20.65 0.72 15.51
C PRO A 51 -21.23 1.18 14.15
N GLU A 52 -20.99 0.39 13.11
CA GLU A 52 -21.67 0.55 11.82
C GLU A 52 -23.18 0.23 11.97
N PRO A 53 -24.09 0.95 11.26
CA PRO A 53 -23.85 1.71 10.03
C PRO A 53 -23.88 3.25 10.20
N LYS A 54 -23.60 3.78 11.41
CA LYS A 54 -23.70 5.23 11.70
C LYS A 54 -22.35 5.91 11.94
N ALA A 55 -21.34 5.66 11.11
CA ALA A 55 -20.17 6.53 11.08
C ALA A 55 -20.54 7.85 10.35
N ALA A 56 -21.22 8.75 11.06
CA ALA A 56 -21.27 10.15 10.61
C ALA A 56 -19.84 10.72 10.63
N PRO A 57 -19.48 11.61 9.69
CA PRO A 57 -18.18 12.27 9.75
C PRO A 57 -17.99 12.94 11.12
N PHE A 58 -16.78 12.83 11.68
CA PHE A 58 -16.43 13.51 12.92
C PHE A 58 -16.70 15.01 12.79
N THR A 59 -17.43 15.57 13.75
CA THR A 59 -17.58 17.02 13.88
C THR A 59 -16.30 17.63 14.48
N GLN A 60 -16.18 18.96 14.41
CA GLN A 60 -15.12 19.67 15.13
C GLN A 60 -15.18 19.42 16.65
N GLY A 61 -16.39 19.27 17.20
CA GLY A 61 -16.60 18.95 18.61
C GLY A 61 -16.09 17.54 18.96
N ASP A 62 -16.37 16.56 18.12
CA ASP A 62 -15.89 15.18 18.29
C ASP A 62 -14.35 15.12 18.25
N THR A 63 -13.74 15.91 17.36
CA THR A 63 -12.28 16.00 17.24
C THR A 63 -11.65 16.60 18.50
N LEU A 64 -12.21 17.70 19.02
CA LEU A 64 -11.71 18.34 20.24
C LEU A 64 -11.85 17.44 21.47
N LEU A 65 -12.98 16.74 21.59
CA LEU A 65 -13.21 15.83 22.71
C LEU A 65 -12.26 14.62 22.66
N LEU A 66 -11.99 14.09 21.45
CA LEU A 66 -11.00 13.02 21.29
C LEU A 66 -9.59 13.49 21.67
N LEU A 67 -9.19 14.71 21.27
CA LEU A 67 -7.90 15.28 21.65
C LEU A 67 -7.77 15.46 23.17
N GLN A 68 -8.83 15.89 23.85
CA GLN A 68 -8.85 16.00 25.31
C GLN A 68 -8.71 14.64 25.99
N GLU A 69 -9.41 13.62 25.50
CA GLU A 69 -9.31 12.27 26.05
C GLU A 69 -7.95 11.62 25.78
N LEU A 70 -7.33 11.90 24.62
CA LEU A 70 -5.96 11.50 24.32
C LEU A 70 -4.94 12.18 25.24
N ASP A 71 -5.12 13.47 25.54
CA ASP A 71 -4.24 14.22 26.45
C ASP A 71 -4.40 13.74 27.91
N ARG A 72 -5.63 13.35 28.29
CA ARG A 72 -5.96 12.83 29.63
C ARG A 72 -5.49 11.39 29.83
N SER A 73 -5.49 10.62 28.76
CA SER A 73 -4.92 9.28 28.70
C SER A 73 -3.40 9.39 28.75
N ALA A 74 -2.81 9.33 29.94
CA ALA A 74 -1.35 9.34 30.16
C ALA A 74 -0.59 8.15 29.53
N THR A 75 -1.24 7.37 28.66
CA THR A 75 -0.71 6.24 27.92
C THR A 75 -0.15 6.72 26.58
N ALA A 76 1.12 6.40 26.30
CA ALA A 76 1.71 6.64 25.00
C ALA A 76 1.06 5.71 23.96
N PHE A 77 0.15 6.22 23.14
CA PHE A 77 -0.32 5.47 21.98
C PHE A 77 0.79 5.42 20.93
N ASP A 78 1.29 4.23 20.60
CA ASP A 78 2.27 4.08 19.52
C ASP A 78 1.67 4.36 18.13
N PHE A 79 0.37 4.06 17.96
CA PHE A 79 -0.33 4.19 16.69
C PHE A 79 -1.79 4.61 16.87
N LEU A 80 -2.19 5.66 16.15
CA LEU A 80 -3.56 6.16 16.01
C LEU A 80 -4.07 5.82 14.60
N LEU A 81 -5.07 4.94 14.47
CA LEU A 81 -5.75 4.73 13.20
C LEU A 81 -7.05 5.53 13.21
N VAL A 82 -7.22 6.38 12.21
CA VAL A 82 -8.41 7.23 12.06
C VAL A 82 -9.16 6.82 10.80
N ASP A 83 -10.43 6.44 10.96
CA ASP A 83 -11.34 6.36 9.83
C ASP A 83 -11.73 7.78 9.42
N THR A 84 -11.29 8.17 8.24
CA THR A 84 -11.58 9.49 7.68
C THR A 84 -12.85 9.49 6.83
N GLY A 85 -13.46 8.33 6.57
CA GLY A 85 -14.54 8.15 5.60
C GLY A 85 -14.10 8.44 4.15
N VAL A 86 -12.80 8.67 3.92
CA VAL A 86 -12.27 9.03 2.60
C VAL A 86 -12.02 7.77 1.78
N LYS A 87 -12.59 7.74 0.58
CA LYS A 87 -12.31 6.70 -0.43
C LYS A 87 -10.98 6.95 -1.09
N THR A 88 -9.93 6.32 -0.56
CA THR A 88 -8.54 6.56 -0.97
C THR A 88 -8.21 5.96 -2.33
N GLU A 89 -9.02 5.03 -2.85
CA GLU A 89 -8.80 4.35 -4.14
C GLU A 89 -8.82 5.34 -5.32
N GLY A 90 -9.46 6.50 -5.15
CA GLY A 90 -9.50 7.57 -6.14
C GLY A 90 -8.30 8.52 -6.13
N PHE A 91 -7.41 8.43 -5.13
CA PHE A 91 -6.36 9.42 -4.90
C PHE A 91 -5.38 9.55 -6.06
N ARG A 92 -4.95 8.43 -6.65
CA ARG A 92 -4.07 8.46 -7.82
C ARG A 92 -4.70 9.20 -9.00
N ARG A 93 -5.96 8.87 -9.31
CA ARG A 93 -6.71 9.52 -10.41
C ARG A 93 -6.90 11.01 -10.14
N LEU A 94 -7.30 11.38 -8.92
CA LEU A 94 -7.49 12.78 -8.54
C LEU A 94 -6.18 13.57 -8.65
N SER A 95 -5.08 13.00 -8.15
CA SER A 95 -3.75 13.59 -8.26
C SER A 95 -3.33 13.81 -9.72
N ALA A 96 -3.57 12.83 -10.60
CA ALA A 96 -3.32 12.95 -12.03
C ALA A 96 -4.15 14.08 -12.68
N MET A 97 -5.45 14.16 -12.37
CA MET A 97 -6.32 15.23 -12.88
C MET A 97 -5.84 16.62 -12.45
N VAL A 98 -5.46 16.78 -11.18
CA VAL A 98 -4.93 18.06 -10.67
C VAL A 98 -3.59 18.38 -11.33
N LYS A 99 -2.72 17.39 -11.55
CA LYS A 99 -1.46 17.58 -12.29
C LYS A 99 -1.71 18.10 -13.69
N ASP A 100 -2.61 17.46 -14.44
CA ASP A 100 -2.94 17.85 -15.81
C ASP A 100 -3.53 19.27 -15.88
N PHE A 101 -4.43 19.60 -14.95
CA PHE A 101 -5.06 20.91 -14.90
C PHE A 101 -4.08 22.03 -14.50
N SER A 102 -3.27 21.78 -13.47
CA SER A 102 -2.34 22.78 -12.92
C SER A 102 -1.06 22.93 -13.73
N ARG A 103 -0.71 21.93 -14.56
CA ARG A 103 0.59 21.81 -15.24
C ARG A 103 1.78 21.85 -14.28
N ALA A 104 1.55 21.62 -12.99
CA ALA A 104 2.60 21.59 -11.98
C ALA A 104 3.36 20.27 -12.06
N ASP A 105 4.69 20.33 -11.91
CA ASP A 105 5.46 19.13 -11.64
C ASP A 105 5.68 18.98 -10.13
N TRP A 106 5.40 17.79 -9.61
CA TRP A 106 5.57 17.51 -8.19
C TRP A 106 5.74 16.01 -7.90
N TYR A 107 6.55 15.71 -6.90
CA TYR A 107 6.54 14.41 -6.24
C TYR A 107 5.50 14.46 -5.12
N LYS A 108 4.59 13.47 -5.11
CA LYS A 108 3.60 13.31 -4.04
C LYS A 108 3.76 11.92 -3.44
N PRO A 109 3.97 11.83 -2.11
CA PRO A 109 3.89 10.56 -1.40
C PRO A 109 2.62 9.80 -1.77
N PHE A 110 2.72 8.47 -1.84
CA PHE A 110 1.63 7.51 -2.10
C PHE A 110 1.03 7.51 -3.52
N VAL A 111 0.85 8.68 -4.15
CA VAL A 111 0.21 8.79 -5.47
C VAL A 111 1.21 8.94 -6.63
N GLY A 112 2.48 9.23 -6.34
CA GLY A 112 3.55 9.31 -7.34
C GLY A 112 3.83 7.97 -8.03
N ASN A 113 4.45 8.02 -9.21
CA ASN A 113 4.83 6.79 -9.93
C ASN A 113 6.03 6.10 -9.24
N LEU A 114 6.98 6.87 -8.72
CA LEU A 114 8.19 6.34 -8.08
C LEU A 114 7.93 5.60 -6.76
N THR A 115 6.76 5.76 -6.14
CA THR A 115 6.47 5.16 -4.83
C THR A 115 6.16 3.67 -4.94
N SER A 116 5.66 3.19 -6.08
CA SER A 116 5.33 1.77 -6.30
C SER A 116 6.30 1.05 -7.25
N GLN A 117 7.29 1.77 -7.79
CA GLN A 117 8.24 1.21 -8.75
C GLN A 117 9.42 0.54 -8.04
N VAL A 118 9.74 -0.69 -8.47
CA VAL A 118 10.90 -1.43 -7.97
C VAL A 118 11.88 -1.66 -9.12
N GLU A 119 13.00 -0.92 -9.11
CA GLU A 119 14.13 -1.12 -10.01
C GLU A 119 15.34 -1.66 -9.22
N VAL A 120 15.26 -2.88 -8.70
CA VAL A 120 16.36 -3.41 -7.86
C VAL A 120 16.69 -4.86 -8.20
N GLY A 121 17.78 -5.07 -8.95
CA GLY A 121 18.25 -6.39 -9.36
C GLY A 121 18.47 -7.38 -8.21
N ILE A 122 19.04 -6.97 -7.08
CA ILE A 122 19.31 -7.89 -5.95
C ILE A 122 18.01 -8.32 -5.25
N ALA A 123 17.07 -7.38 -5.01
CA ALA A 123 15.79 -7.68 -4.37
C ALA A 123 14.89 -8.58 -5.24
N THR A 124 15.04 -8.51 -6.57
CA THR A 124 14.21 -9.30 -7.49
C THR A 124 14.38 -10.82 -7.34
N ARG A 125 15.51 -11.32 -6.80
CA ARG A 125 15.66 -12.75 -6.51
C ARG A 125 14.69 -13.24 -5.45
N GLN A 126 14.64 -12.53 -4.31
CA GLN A 126 13.76 -12.89 -3.20
C GLN A 126 12.29 -12.74 -3.60
N MET A 127 11.98 -11.67 -4.34
CA MET A 127 10.64 -11.45 -4.90
C MET A 127 10.24 -12.54 -5.89
N TRP A 128 11.19 -13.06 -6.69
CA TRP A 128 10.92 -14.18 -7.60
C TRP A 128 10.54 -15.45 -6.85
N ASP A 129 11.26 -15.78 -5.78
CA ASP A 129 10.96 -16.97 -4.97
C ASP A 129 9.59 -16.87 -4.27
N ARG A 130 9.17 -15.65 -3.92
CA ARG A 130 7.89 -15.35 -3.25
C ARG A 130 6.86 -14.74 -4.19
N ARG A 131 7.00 -14.94 -5.52
CA ARG A 131 6.18 -14.25 -6.54
C ARG A 131 4.68 -14.56 -6.46
N THR A 132 4.31 -15.67 -5.82
CA THR A 132 2.92 -16.08 -5.61
C THR A 132 2.32 -15.50 -4.32
N GLU A 133 3.12 -14.85 -3.48
CA GLU A 133 2.65 -14.16 -2.29
C GLU A 133 2.23 -12.72 -2.63
N HIS A 134 1.35 -12.16 -1.81
CA HIS A 134 0.92 -10.76 -1.95
C HIS A 134 2.13 -9.82 -1.93
N GLY A 135 2.15 -8.85 -2.86
CA GLY A 135 3.28 -7.91 -3.00
C GLY A 135 4.63 -8.60 -3.22
N TYR A 136 4.67 -9.78 -3.83
CA TYR A 136 5.89 -10.57 -4.05
C TYR A 136 6.70 -10.84 -2.78
N GLY A 137 6.03 -10.99 -1.64
CA GLY A 137 6.66 -11.21 -0.33
C GLY A 137 7.32 -9.96 0.27
N ARG A 138 7.16 -8.78 -0.32
CA ARG A 138 7.63 -7.53 0.27
C ARG A 138 6.72 -7.15 1.43
N ALA A 139 7.29 -7.12 2.64
CA ALA A 139 6.63 -6.55 3.80
C ALA A 139 6.77 -5.02 3.73
N GLU A 140 5.97 -4.36 2.89
CA GLU A 140 5.83 -2.91 2.97
C GLU A 140 4.82 -2.55 4.06
N PRO A 141 5.09 -1.48 4.84
CA PRO A 141 4.14 -1.01 5.85
C PRO A 141 2.84 -0.46 5.24
N LEU A 142 2.80 -0.24 3.91
CA LEU A 142 1.63 0.27 3.20
C LEU A 142 1.40 -0.49 1.89
N ASN A 143 0.17 -0.98 1.68
CA ASN A 143 -0.27 -1.50 0.40
C ASN A 143 -0.72 -0.35 -0.51
N TYR A 144 -0.04 -0.08 -1.62
CA TYR A 144 -0.40 1.00 -2.56
C TYR A 144 -1.73 0.79 -3.29
N GLU A 145 -2.31 -0.41 -3.27
CA GLU A 145 -3.65 -0.65 -3.80
C GLU A 145 -4.70 0.20 -3.09
N VAL A 146 -4.49 0.53 -1.80
CA VAL A 146 -5.42 1.37 -1.02
C VAL A 146 -5.54 2.78 -1.57
N VAL A 147 -4.53 3.27 -2.30
CA VAL A 147 -4.55 4.60 -2.94
C VAL A 147 -4.86 4.56 -4.44
N GLY A 148 -5.36 3.42 -4.93
CA GLY A 148 -5.65 3.18 -6.36
C GLY A 148 -4.42 2.81 -7.17
N GLY A 149 -3.39 2.27 -6.52
CA GLY A 149 -2.18 1.77 -7.17
C GLY A 149 -2.17 0.27 -7.44
N LYS A 150 -1.05 -0.21 -7.98
CA LYS A 150 -0.68 -1.63 -7.96
C LYS A 150 0.09 -1.90 -6.67
N ALA A 151 -0.01 -3.10 -6.12
CA ALA A 151 0.80 -3.51 -4.97
C ALA A 151 2.30 -3.26 -5.23
N ILE A 152 2.79 -3.68 -6.40
CA ILE A 152 4.14 -3.41 -6.92
C ILE A 152 4.05 -3.23 -8.45
N ASP A 153 4.87 -2.32 -9.00
CA ASP A 153 5.09 -2.18 -10.44
C ASP A 153 6.55 -2.52 -10.76
N VAL A 154 6.77 -3.65 -11.45
CA VAL A 154 8.11 -4.11 -11.84
C VAL A 154 8.57 -3.25 -13.02
N VAL A 155 9.66 -2.49 -12.81
CA VAL A 155 10.25 -1.65 -13.84
C VAL A 155 11.61 -2.20 -14.29
N LEU A 156 11.93 -1.95 -15.56
CA LEU A 156 13.13 -2.45 -16.20
C LEU A 156 14.04 -1.30 -16.59
N GLY A 157 15.31 -1.40 -16.20
CA GLY A 157 16.30 -0.33 -16.30
C GLY A 157 17.73 -0.86 -16.28
N LYS A 158 18.69 0.06 -16.10
CA LYS A 158 20.13 -0.27 -16.06
C LYS A 158 20.46 -1.23 -14.92
N LYS A 159 19.74 -1.14 -13.79
CA LYS A 159 19.97 -1.93 -12.58
C LYS A 159 19.24 -3.27 -12.57
N SER A 160 18.49 -3.60 -13.63
CA SER A 160 17.76 -4.86 -13.72
C SER A 160 18.71 -6.06 -13.72
N GLY A 161 18.23 -7.15 -13.14
CA GLY A 161 18.85 -8.47 -13.21
C GLY A 161 17.97 -9.45 -13.98
N ARG A 162 18.45 -10.69 -14.16
CA ARG A 162 17.69 -11.76 -14.83
C ARG A 162 16.30 -11.99 -14.22
N TYR A 163 16.21 -11.98 -12.88
CA TYR A 163 14.94 -12.15 -12.17
C TYR A 163 13.99 -10.98 -12.36
N SER A 164 14.48 -9.78 -12.71
CA SER A 164 13.63 -8.67 -13.10
C SER A 164 12.87 -8.97 -14.40
N ILE A 165 13.53 -9.66 -15.35
CA ILE A 165 12.90 -10.09 -16.62
C ILE A 165 11.82 -11.14 -16.35
N MET A 166 12.16 -12.15 -15.54
CA MET A 166 11.23 -13.21 -15.18
C MET A 166 10.01 -12.66 -14.43
N LEU A 167 10.23 -11.77 -13.45
CA LEU A 167 9.16 -11.08 -12.73
C LEU A 167 8.30 -10.23 -13.65
N LYS A 168 8.88 -9.50 -14.61
CA LYS A 168 8.08 -8.68 -15.54
C LYS A 168 7.23 -9.56 -16.46
N ALA A 169 7.78 -10.65 -16.97
CA ALA A 169 7.01 -11.62 -17.76
C ALA A 169 5.86 -12.22 -16.94
N TYR A 170 6.12 -12.56 -15.67
CA TYR A 170 5.09 -13.06 -14.75
C TYR A 170 4.00 -12.02 -14.45
N GLU A 171 4.37 -10.77 -14.15
CA GLU A 171 3.45 -9.65 -13.92
C GLU A 171 2.51 -9.41 -15.13
N LEU A 172 3.03 -9.56 -16.34
CA LEU A 172 2.28 -9.40 -17.59
C LEU A 172 1.51 -10.67 -18.01
N GLY A 173 1.55 -11.74 -17.22
CA GLY A 173 0.89 -13.02 -17.56
C GLY A 173 1.47 -13.70 -18.80
N MET A 174 2.73 -13.41 -19.15
CA MET A 174 3.42 -13.97 -20.31
C MET A 174 4.14 -15.27 -19.93
N PRO A 175 4.41 -16.17 -20.90
CA PRO A 175 5.21 -17.36 -20.65
C PRO A 175 6.58 -17.01 -20.04
N LEU A 176 7.07 -17.86 -19.14
CA LEU A 176 8.35 -17.58 -18.49
C LEU A 176 9.51 -17.88 -19.45
N PRO A 177 10.44 -16.93 -19.67
CA PRO A 177 11.62 -17.18 -20.48
C PRO A 177 12.59 -18.13 -19.76
N SER A 178 13.39 -18.86 -20.52
CA SER A 178 14.55 -19.58 -20.00
C SER A 178 15.61 -18.61 -19.46
N GLU A 179 16.58 -19.11 -18.70
CA GLU A 179 17.71 -18.32 -18.20
C GLU A 179 18.51 -17.65 -19.32
N GLU A 180 18.72 -18.35 -20.43
CA GLU A 180 19.41 -17.83 -21.61
C GLU A 180 18.60 -16.72 -22.29
N GLN A 181 17.29 -16.93 -22.44
CA GLN A 181 16.37 -15.93 -23.01
C GLN A 181 16.28 -14.69 -22.13
N ALA A 182 16.17 -14.86 -20.81
CA ALA A 182 16.16 -13.76 -19.85
C ALA A 182 17.46 -12.94 -19.91
N THR A 183 18.61 -13.62 -20.07
CA THR A 183 19.92 -12.97 -20.23
C THR A 183 20.00 -12.19 -21.54
N ALA A 184 19.51 -12.75 -22.65
CA ALA A 184 19.46 -12.07 -23.94
C ALA A 184 18.58 -10.80 -23.91
N MET A 185 17.39 -10.88 -23.30
CA MET A 185 16.51 -9.72 -23.10
C MET A 185 17.18 -8.67 -22.22
N LEU A 186 17.82 -9.08 -21.12
CA LEU A 186 18.46 -8.18 -20.16
C LEU A 186 19.54 -7.31 -20.82
N ASN A 187 20.34 -7.89 -21.73
CA ASN A 187 21.38 -7.16 -22.44
C ASN A 187 20.79 -6.03 -23.32
N GLN A 188 19.68 -6.31 -24.01
CA GLN A 188 19.00 -5.30 -24.83
C GLN A 188 18.38 -4.20 -23.96
N ILE A 189 17.75 -4.58 -22.85
CA ILE A 189 17.12 -3.64 -21.89
C ILE A 189 18.14 -2.70 -21.27
N LYS A 190 19.29 -3.22 -20.83
CA LYS A 190 20.36 -2.39 -20.27
C LYS A 190 20.90 -1.40 -21.29
N LYS A 191 21.08 -1.84 -22.54
CA LYS A 191 21.50 -0.97 -23.64
C LYS A 191 20.50 0.16 -23.90
N ILE A 192 19.21 -0.15 -24.06
CA ILE A 192 18.16 0.86 -24.27
C ILE A 192 18.11 1.85 -23.10
N SER A 193 18.22 1.34 -21.87
CA SER A 193 18.16 2.18 -20.67
C SER A 193 19.37 3.12 -20.56
N GLU A 194 20.55 2.64 -20.94
CA GLU A 194 21.79 3.40 -20.91
C GLU A 194 21.83 4.46 -22.02
N ASP A 195 21.46 4.08 -23.24
CA ASP A 195 21.44 4.98 -24.41
C ASP A 195 20.44 6.12 -24.22
N ASN A 196 19.27 5.83 -23.64
CA ASN A 196 18.17 6.80 -23.51
C ASN A 196 18.05 7.43 -22.10
N LYS A 197 18.87 7.00 -21.13
CA LYS A 197 18.84 7.44 -19.72
C LYS A 197 17.43 7.39 -19.09
N ARG A 198 16.65 6.37 -19.44
CA ARG A 198 15.28 6.16 -18.93
C ARG A 198 14.97 4.68 -18.73
N LEU A 199 13.85 4.40 -18.06
CA LEU A 199 13.29 3.05 -17.97
C LEU A 199 12.79 2.57 -19.33
N VAL A 200 12.81 1.25 -19.52
CA VAL A 200 12.20 0.59 -20.67
C VAL A 200 10.69 0.55 -20.49
N SER A 201 9.97 1.00 -21.51
CA SER A 201 8.51 0.96 -21.51
C SER A 201 7.98 -0.46 -21.69
N GLU A 202 6.74 -0.70 -21.29
CA GLU A 202 6.11 -2.02 -21.46
C GLU A 202 6.03 -2.46 -22.93
N GLU A 203 5.78 -1.52 -23.85
CA GLU A 203 5.74 -1.79 -25.29
C GLU A 203 7.11 -2.16 -25.87
N GLU A 204 8.18 -1.52 -25.40
CA GLU A 204 9.55 -1.91 -25.76
C GLU A 204 9.89 -3.29 -25.20
N PHE A 205 9.50 -3.56 -23.95
CA PHE A 205 9.69 -4.88 -23.35
C PHE A 205 9.00 -5.98 -24.14
N LYS A 206 7.73 -5.80 -24.53
CA LYS A 206 6.96 -6.76 -25.33
C LYS A 206 7.63 -7.04 -26.69
N LYS A 207 8.19 -6.03 -27.35
CA LYS A 207 8.93 -6.19 -28.62
C LYS A 207 10.19 -7.03 -28.43
N ILE A 208 11.01 -6.71 -27.43
CA ILE A 208 12.23 -7.46 -27.10
C ILE A 208 11.87 -8.91 -26.74
N TYR A 209 10.81 -9.07 -25.95
CA TYR A 209 10.32 -10.37 -25.51
C TYR A 209 9.91 -11.23 -26.72
N ALA A 210 9.10 -10.70 -27.64
CA ALA A 210 8.67 -11.41 -28.84
C ALA A 210 9.87 -11.86 -29.70
N GLN A 211 10.81 -10.95 -29.94
CA GLN A 211 12.03 -11.23 -30.70
C GLN A 211 12.85 -12.38 -30.13
N VAL A 212 13.02 -12.42 -28.80
CA VAL A 212 13.85 -13.45 -28.12
C VAL A 212 13.10 -14.78 -27.95
N MET A 213 11.78 -14.73 -27.78
CA MET A 213 10.95 -15.93 -27.63
C MET A 213 10.59 -16.60 -28.97
N GLY A 214 10.98 -15.99 -30.09
CA GLY A 214 10.70 -16.51 -31.44
C GLY A 214 9.23 -16.39 -31.83
N LYS A 215 8.56 -15.31 -31.41
CA LYS A 215 7.18 -14.97 -31.79
C LYS A 215 7.12 -13.72 -32.64
#